data_AF-A0A519VCP1-F1
#
_entry.id   AF-A0A519VCP1-F1
#
_cell.length_a   1.000
_cell.length_b   1.000
_cell.length_c   1.000
_cell.angle_alpha   90.00
_cell.angle_beta   90.00
_cell.angle_gamma   90.00
#
_symmetry.space_group_name_H-M   'P 1'
#
loop_
_entity.id
_entity.type
_entity.pdbx_description
1 polymer ?
#
loop_
_entity_poly.entity_id
_entity_poly.type
_entity_poly.pdbx_seq_one_letter_code
_entity_poly.pdbx_strand_id
1 'polypeptide(L)'
;MKNIKSLLLLLVLMTVGLNACQKDIVFVEGSGPGGTAPAIVKTSMKAKVNGVWVECEFAYAQEYVNSNGKKDLQISGYKNPKAFVFTWQDFKGVGTYNAADLISNASYTEGITDPFTQTYFAESGTIKITTYTAKAIIGTFEFKAANTVGDVKTVTEGQFTISLEPIPGPTPGQGTGNMSARVDGTSINFVGQANLNKGPLFGNMMTIYGTNGLKVVTIIVYNFKGNGTYDIDIDAQGGYNEDQSQTGSYASETGVKTGKLIITSSTSNSVKGTFEFIAPNMDTSLSTKKTITEGKFDVTYTTTSI
;
A
#
# COMPACT_ATOMS: atom_id res chain seq x y z
N MET A 1 14.33 -9.83 -72.97
CA MET A 1 14.67 -8.63 -72.16
C MET A 1 13.40 -7.81 -71.89
N LYS A 2 12.78 -8.01 -70.71
CA LYS A 2 11.62 -7.35 -70.07
C LYS A 2 11.21 -8.36 -68.98
N ASN A 3 11.57 -8.23 -67.71
CA ASN A 3 10.98 -7.31 -66.72
C ASN A 3 11.86 -7.23 -65.45
N ILE A 4 13.06 -6.66 -65.54
CA ILE A 4 13.95 -6.46 -64.37
C ILE A 4 13.48 -5.32 -63.43
N LYS A 5 12.53 -4.49 -63.88
CA LYS A 5 12.04 -3.34 -63.09
C LYS A 5 11.13 -3.75 -61.92
N SER A 6 10.54 -4.94 -61.94
CA SER A 6 9.62 -5.39 -60.86
C SER A 6 10.35 -6.00 -59.67
N LEU A 7 11.59 -6.48 -59.86
CA LEU A 7 12.38 -7.10 -58.79
C LEU A 7 13.10 -6.04 -57.94
N LEU A 8 13.50 -4.90 -58.54
CA LEU A 8 14.13 -3.81 -57.79
C LEU A 8 13.15 -3.05 -56.87
N LEU A 9 11.86 -3.00 -57.22
CA LEU A 9 10.85 -2.34 -56.40
C LEU A 9 10.50 -3.17 -55.14
N LEU A 10 10.63 -4.50 -55.20
CA LEU A 10 10.42 -5.38 -54.05
C LEU A 10 11.62 -5.36 -53.07
N LEU A 11 12.83 -5.03 -53.56
CA LEU A 11 14.03 -4.95 -52.72
C LEU A 11 14.13 -3.62 -51.94
N VAL A 12 13.60 -2.52 -52.48
CA VAL A 12 13.58 -1.19 -51.82
C VAL A 12 12.49 -1.10 -50.74
N LEU A 13 11.43 -1.91 -50.83
CA LEU A 13 10.40 -1.99 -49.80
C LEU A 13 10.80 -2.81 -48.56
N MET A 14 11.91 -3.57 -48.61
CA MET A 14 12.43 -4.30 -47.43
C MET A 14 13.44 -3.50 -46.59
N THR A 15 13.91 -2.33 -47.05
CA THR A 15 14.91 -1.53 -46.31
C THR A 15 14.32 -0.45 -45.39
N VAL A 16 12.99 -0.40 -45.22
CA VAL A 16 12.30 0.57 -44.33
C VAL A 16 11.72 -0.09 -43.07
N GLY A 17 11.96 -1.39 -42.87
CA GLY A 17 11.63 -2.09 -41.63
C GLY A 17 12.82 -2.12 -40.68
N LEU A 18 12.58 -1.79 -39.41
CA LEU A 18 13.51 -1.82 -38.26
C LEU A 18 14.29 -0.53 -37.95
N ASN A 19 13.62 0.63 -37.94
CA ASN A 19 13.84 1.60 -36.86
C ASN A 19 12.72 1.40 -35.82
N ALA A 20 12.60 0.18 -35.28
CA ALA A 20 12.08 0.08 -33.93
C ALA A 20 13.19 0.68 -33.07
N CYS A 21 13.00 1.92 -32.60
CA CYS A 21 13.77 2.41 -31.48
C CYS A 21 13.71 1.30 -30.44
N GLN A 22 14.82 0.60 -30.26
CA GLN A 22 15.10 -0.13 -29.05
C GLN A 22 15.08 0.96 -28.00
N LYS A 23 13.89 1.25 -27.44
CA LYS A 23 13.77 2.03 -26.22
C LYS A 23 14.70 1.30 -25.29
N ASP A 24 15.78 1.99 -24.91
CA ASP A 24 16.74 1.52 -23.95
C ASP A 24 15.95 0.78 -22.88
N ILE A 25 16.20 -0.52 -22.79
CA ILE A 25 15.79 -1.27 -21.63
C ILE A 25 16.55 -0.56 -20.53
N VAL A 26 15.87 0.32 -19.81
CA VAL A 26 16.39 0.95 -18.62
C VAL A 26 16.54 -0.21 -17.66
N PHE A 27 17.72 -0.83 -17.68
CA PHE A 27 18.12 -1.74 -16.65
C PHE A 27 18.09 -0.91 -15.38
N VAL A 28 17.10 -1.21 -14.52
CA VAL A 28 17.24 -0.86 -13.11
C VAL A 28 18.56 -1.51 -12.69
N GLU A 29 19.50 -0.72 -12.18
CA GLU A 29 20.76 -1.24 -11.63
C GLU A 29 20.45 -2.48 -10.77
N GLY A 30 21.07 -3.62 -11.10
CA GLY A 30 20.89 -4.88 -10.38
C GLY A 30 19.86 -5.88 -10.96
N SER A 31 19.24 -5.61 -12.12
CA SER A 31 18.22 -6.51 -12.72
C SER A 31 18.75 -7.59 -13.69
N GLY A 32 20.07 -7.72 -13.87
CA GLY A 32 20.69 -8.78 -14.67
C GLY A 32 21.05 -10.02 -13.85
N PRO A 33 21.15 -11.22 -14.48
CA PRO A 33 21.75 -12.39 -13.83
C PRO A 33 23.19 -12.05 -13.42
N GLY A 34 23.44 -11.83 -12.12
CA GLY A 34 24.74 -11.43 -11.58
C GLY A 34 24.88 -9.97 -11.15
N GLY A 35 23.81 -9.17 -11.16
CA GLY A 35 23.83 -7.83 -10.56
C GLY A 35 23.78 -7.87 -9.03
N THR A 36 24.60 -7.06 -8.36
CA THR A 36 24.48 -6.82 -6.91
C THR A 36 23.10 -6.21 -6.64
N ALA A 37 22.28 -6.88 -5.81
CA ALA A 37 20.96 -6.38 -5.45
C ALA A 37 21.07 -4.96 -4.85
N PRO A 38 20.25 -3.98 -5.28
CA PRO A 38 20.21 -2.67 -4.66
C PRO A 38 19.97 -2.80 -3.16
N ALA A 39 20.78 -2.12 -2.35
CA ALA A 39 20.72 -2.24 -0.88
C ALA A 39 19.40 -1.74 -0.29
N ILE A 40 18.63 -0.94 -1.03
CA ILE A 40 17.31 -0.43 -0.64
C ILE A 40 16.42 -0.42 -1.88
N VAL A 41 15.36 -1.21 -1.87
CA VAL A 41 14.35 -1.20 -2.93
C VAL A 41 13.34 -0.11 -2.62
N LYS A 42 13.40 1.01 -3.34
CA LYS A 42 12.41 2.09 -3.19
C LYS A 42 11.16 1.79 -3.99
N THR A 43 10.01 1.78 -3.32
CA THR A 43 8.72 1.61 -3.98
C THR A 43 8.41 2.77 -4.94
N SER A 44 8.00 2.46 -6.17
CA SER A 44 7.57 3.42 -7.19
C SER A 44 6.68 2.75 -8.23
N MET A 45 5.74 3.50 -8.79
CA MET A 45 4.92 3.08 -9.93
C MET A 45 4.61 4.29 -10.81
N LYS A 46 4.74 4.13 -12.12
CA LYS A 46 4.37 5.17 -13.09
C LYS A 46 4.06 4.60 -14.46
N ALA A 47 3.25 5.32 -15.23
CA ALA A 47 2.99 5.03 -16.65
C ALA A 47 2.55 6.28 -17.39
N LYS A 48 2.54 6.23 -18.72
CA LYS A 48 1.85 7.21 -19.56
C LYS A 48 0.42 6.77 -19.81
N VAL A 49 -0.55 7.58 -19.44
CA VAL A 49 -1.96 7.41 -19.79
C VAL A 49 -2.28 8.41 -20.90
N ASN A 50 -2.62 7.90 -22.08
CA ASN A 50 -2.78 8.71 -23.30
C ASN A 50 -1.58 9.64 -23.55
N GLY A 51 -0.37 9.13 -23.31
CA GLY A 51 0.89 9.87 -23.50
C GLY A 51 1.30 10.78 -22.32
N VAL A 52 0.43 11.00 -21.33
CA VAL A 52 0.72 11.86 -20.17
C VAL A 52 1.18 11.03 -18.98
N TRP A 53 2.30 11.41 -18.34
CA TRP A 53 2.81 10.73 -17.16
C TRP A 53 1.85 10.81 -15.97
N VAL A 54 1.55 9.65 -15.43
CA VAL A 54 0.93 9.45 -14.12
C VAL A 54 1.96 8.75 -13.24
N GLU A 55 2.57 9.52 -12.34
CA GLU A 55 3.49 9.02 -11.32
C GLU A 55 2.73 8.88 -10.00
N CYS A 56 2.70 7.67 -9.45
CA CYS A 56 2.05 7.36 -8.18
C CYS A 56 2.84 7.95 -7.01
N GLU A 57 2.11 8.58 -6.09
CA GLU A 57 2.63 9.08 -4.82
C GLU A 57 2.84 7.94 -3.82
N PHE A 58 2.04 6.88 -3.96
CA PHE A 58 2.06 5.69 -3.13
C PHE A 58 1.85 4.45 -3.99
N ALA A 59 2.54 3.36 -3.69
CA ALA A 59 2.24 2.06 -4.29
C ALA A 59 2.55 0.94 -3.28
N TYR A 60 1.86 -0.18 -3.38
CA TYR A 60 2.07 -1.35 -2.54
C TYR A 60 1.63 -2.63 -3.24
N ALA A 61 2.01 -3.76 -2.66
CA ALA A 61 1.53 -5.08 -3.04
C ALA A 61 0.89 -5.75 -1.82
N GLN A 62 -0.13 -6.55 -2.06
CA GLN A 62 -0.78 -7.37 -1.06
C GLN A 62 -0.85 -8.80 -1.58
N GLU A 63 -0.29 -9.74 -0.82
CA GLU A 63 -0.46 -11.16 -1.05
C GLU A 63 -1.56 -11.70 -0.13
N TYR A 64 -2.39 -12.60 -0.64
CA TYR A 64 -3.36 -13.33 0.19
C TYR A 64 -3.54 -14.75 -0.33
N VAL A 65 -3.95 -15.65 0.55
CA VAL A 65 -4.26 -17.04 0.20
C VAL A 65 -5.76 -17.14 -0.01
N ASN A 66 -6.20 -17.51 -1.21
CA ASN A 66 -7.62 -17.68 -1.50
C ASN A 66 -8.19 -18.98 -0.91
N SER A 67 -9.49 -19.17 -1.01
CA SER A 67 -10.21 -20.33 -0.48
C SER A 67 -9.73 -21.69 -1.02
N ASN A 68 -9.03 -21.68 -2.16
CA ASN A 68 -8.45 -22.88 -2.76
C ASN A 68 -6.98 -23.13 -2.34
N GLY A 69 -6.47 -22.36 -1.36
CA GLY A 69 -5.09 -22.44 -0.91
C GLY A 69 -4.07 -21.91 -1.91
N LYS A 70 -4.51 -21.14 -2.92
CA LYS A 70 -3.62 -20.53 -3.91
C LYS A 70 -3.25 -19.11 -3.49
N LYS A 71 -2.05 -18.68 -3.90
CA LYS A 71 -1.58 -17.32 -3.65
C LYS A 71 -2.18 -16.39 -4.69
N ASP A 72 -2.92 -15.39 -4.24
CA ASP A 72 -3.35 -14.28 -5.05
C ASP A 72 -2.46 -13.06 -4.74
N LEU A 73 -2.33 -12.16 -5.71
CA LEU A 73 -1.53 -10.95 -5.59
C LEU A 73 -2.36 -9.76 -6.06
N GLN A 74 -2.32 -8.67 -5.33
CA GLN A 74 -2.76 -7.37 -5.79
C GLN A 74 -1.59 -6.39 -5.74
N ILE A 75 -1.43 -5.56 -6.76
CA ILE A 75 -0.52 -4.41 -6.74
C ILE A 75 -1.34 -3.16 -7.03
N SER A 76 -1.22 -2.16 -6.18
CA SER A 76 -1.96 -0.90 -6.30
C SER A 76 -0.99 0.28 -6.28
N GLY A 77 -1.22 1.27 -7.13
CA GLY A 77 -0.52 2.55 -7.15
C GLY A 77 -1.49 3.71 -7.22
N TYR A 78 -1.29 4.73 -6.39
CA TYR A 78 -2.22 5.85 -6.20
C TYR A 78 -1.55 7.18 -6.50
N LYS A 79 -2.25 8.06 -7.21
CA LYS A 79 -1.94 9.48 -7.39
C LYS A 79 -3.26 10.23 -7.31
N ASN A 80 -3.65 10.75 -6.16
CA ASN A 80 -5.00 11.30 -5.96
C ASN A 80 -5.44 12.25 -7.12
N PRO A 81 -6.56 12.00 -7.83
CA PRO A 81 -7.59 10.96 -7.62
C PRO A 81 -7.46 9.71 -8.50
N LYS A 82 -6.31 9.51 -9.15
CA LYS A 82 -5.99 8.44 -10.08
C LYS A 82 -5.41 7.22 -9.40
N ALA A 83 -5.58 6.03 -9.98
CA ALA A 83 -4.95 4.81 -9.51
C ALA A 83 -4.66 3.82 -10.64
N PHE A 84 -3.66 2.96 -10.44
CA PHE A 84 -3.46 1.72 -11.17
C PHE A 84 -3.70 0.56 -10.20
N VAL A 85 -4.44 -0.47 -10.64
CA VAL A 85 -4.67 -1.67 -9.84
C VAL A 85 -4.45 -2.89 -10.71
N PHE A 86 -3.64 -3.82 -10.24
CA PHE A 86 -3.39 -5.12 -10.87
C PHE A 86 -3.79 -6.21 -9.90
N THR A 87 -4.50 -7.23 -10.38
CA THR A 87 -4.87 -8.40 -9.57
C THR A 87 -4.54 -9.68 -10.31
N TRP A 88 -4.04 -10.66 -9.57
CA TRP A 88 -3.76 -12.02 -10.01
C TRP A 88 -4.43 -13.02 -9.09
N GLN A 89 -5.12 -13.98 -9.68
CA GLN A 89 -5.51 -15.21 -9.03
C GLN A 89 -4.46 -16.29 -9.32
N ASP A 90 -4.08 -17.06 -8.30
CA ASP A 90 -3.08 -18.13 -8.42
C ASP A 90 -1.76 -17.65 -9.05
N PHE A 91 -1.23 -16.53 -8.52
CA PHE A 91 -0.03 -15.86 -8.96
C PHE A 91 1.19 -16.80 -9.02
N LYS A 92 1.87 -16.83 -10.18
CA LYS A 92 2.96 -17.77 -10.49
C LYS A 92 4.37 -17.19 -10.34
N GLY A 93 4.51 -15.92 -9.95
CA GLY A 93 5.80 -15.25 -9.82
C GLY A 93 6.25 -14.55 -11.10
N VAL A 94 7.54 -14.70 -11.46
CA VAL A 94 8.14 -14.08 -12.66
C VAL A 94 7.47 -14.60 -13.92
N GLY A 95 7.09 -13.71 -14.83
CA GLY A 95 6.41 -14.07 -16.07
C GLY A 95 5.73 -12.89 -16.75
N THR A 96 5.20 -13.16 -17.95
CA THR A 96 4.33 -12.22 -18.66
C THR A 96 2.89 -12.68 -18.52
N TYR A 97 2.06 -11.81 -17.99
CA TYR A 97 0.64 -12.04 -17.77
C TYR A 97 -0.17 -11.19 -18.76
N ASN A 98 -1.30 -11.73 -19.22
CA ASN A 98 -2.27 -10.95 -19.97
C ASN A 98 -2.94 -9.96 -19.01
N ALA A 99 -3.04 -8.69 -19.39
CA ALA A 99 -3.65 -7.64 -18.57
C ALA A 99 -5.19 -7.69 -18.58
N ALA A 100 -5.79 -8.44 -19.51
CA ALA A 100 -7.23 -8.53 -19.73
C ALA A 100 -7.79 -9.95 -19.47
N ASP A 101 -7.09 -10.74 -18.66
CA ASP A 101 -7.52 -12.10 -18.31
C ASP A 101 -8.39 -12.09 -17.05
N LEU A 102 -9.27 -13.08 -16.92
CA LEU A 102 -10.11 -13.25 -15.73
C LEU A 102 -9.26 -13.50 -14.48
N ILE A 103 -8.14 -14.21 -14.64
CA ILE A 103 -7.20 -14.53 -13.56
C ILE A 103 -6.08 -13.49 -13.39
N SER A 104 -5.93 -12.57 -14.33
CA SER A 104 -4.92 -11.50 -14.29
C SER A 104 -5.49 -10.28 -14.99
N ASN A 105 -5.93 -9.30 -14.21
CA ASN A 105 -6.51 -8.08 -14.76
C ASN A 105 -5.78 -6.83 -14.28
N ALA A 106 -5.76 -5.82 -15.16
CA ALA A 106 -5.33 -4.47 -14.86
C ALA A 106 -6.49 -3.49 -15.02
N SER A 107 -6.48 -2.45 -14.20
CA SER A 107 -7.34 -1.30 -14.36
C SER A 107 -6.60 0.02 -14.11
N TYR A 108 -7.15 1.08 -14.68
CA TYR A 108 -6.77 2.45 -14.41
C TYR A 108 -8.00 3.24 -13.99
N THR A 109 -7.93 3.94 -12.87
CA THR A 109 -8.99 4.84 -12.41
C THR A 109 -8.53 6.28 -12.62
N GLU A 110 -9.35 7.11 -13.26
CA GLU A 110 -9.06 8.52 -13.50
C GLU A 110 -9.57 9.45 -12.39
N GLY A 111 -10.61 9.03 -11.67
CA GLY A 111 -11.23 9.75 -10.57
C GLY A 111 -12.03 8.84 -9.64
N ILE A 112 -12.36 9.34 -8.45
CA ILE A 112 -13.06 8.60 -7.38
C ILE A 112 -14.52 9.00 -7.18
N THR A 113 -15.02 9.98 -7.93
CA THR A 113 -16.37 10.52 -7.72
C THR A 113 -17.44 9.59 -8.28
N ASP A 114 -17.13 8.89 -9.36
CA ASP A 114 -17.97 7.84 -9.93
C ASP A 114 -17.08 6.70 -10.44
N PRO A 115 -16.75 5.73 -9.57
CA PRO A 115 -15.85 4.64 -9.93
C PRO A 115 -16.32 3.79 -11.11
N PHE A 116 -17.63 3.74 -11.40
CA PHE A 116 -18.15 2.94 -12.51
C PHE A 116 -17.78 3.55 -13.86
N THR A 117 -17.94 4.87 -14.00
CA THR A 117 -17.62 5.56 -15.24
C THR A 117 -16.16 6.01 -15.31
N GLN A 118 -15.46 6.12 -14.18
CA GLN A 118 -14.09 6.63 -14.12
C GLN A 118 -13.02 5.53 -14.01
N THR A 119 -13.42 4.26 -13.95
CA THR A 119 -12.51 3.11 -13.98
C THR A 119 -12.51 2.45 -15.34
N TYR A 120 -11.32 2.27 -15.89
CA TYR A 120 -11.05 1.67 -17.18
C TYR A 120 -10.41 0.29 -16.95
N PHE A 121 -11.08 -0.76 -17.39
CA PHE A 121 -10.61 -2.15 -17.28
C PHE A 121 -9.88 -2.53 -18.56
N ALA A 122 -8.72 -3.18 -18.43
CA ALA A 122 -7.93 -3.60 -19.57
C ALA A 122 -8.71 -4.57 -20.47
N GLU A 123 -8.75 -4.25 -21.76
CA GLU A 123 -9.31 -5.11 -22.83
C GLU A 123 -8.21 -5.88 -23.57
N SER A 124 -6.98 -5.39 -23.49
CA SER A 124 -5.79 -6.03 -24.04
C SER A 124 -4.54 -5.46 -23.40
N GLY A 125 -3.43 -6.21 -23.43
CA GLY A 125 -2.14 -5.73 -22.94
C GLY A 125 -1.41 -6.79 -22.14
N THR A 126 -0.30 -6.38 -21.53
CA THR A 126 0.54 -7.26 -20.73
C THR A 126 1.01 -6.60 -19.45
N ILE A 127 1.18 -7.42 -18.42
CA ILE A 127 1.93 -7.09 -17.21
C ILE A 127 3.08 -8.09 -17.13
N LYS A 128 4.31 -7.58 -17.10
CA LYS A 128 5.52 -8.40 -17.05
C LYS A 128 6.18 -8.25 -15.70
N ILE A 129 6.23 -9.33 -14.92
CA ILE A 129 7.01 -9.43 -13.69
C ILE A 129 8.40 -9.92 -14.06
N THR A 130 9.41 -9.07 -13.85
CA THR A 130 10.82 -9.41 -14.12
C THR A 130 11.54 -9.88 -12.86
N THR A 131 11.12 -9.41 -11.69
CA THR A 131 11.68 -9.82 -10.40
C THR A 131 10.55 -10.10 -9.42
N TYR A 132 10.62 -11.26 -8.75
CA TYR A 132 9.78 -11.59 -7.60
C TYR A 132 10.65 -12.31 -6.57
N THR A 133 10.89 -11.66 -5.44
CA THR A 133 11.72 -12.15 -4.33
C THR A 133 11.05 -11.84 -3.00
N ALA A 134 11.61 -12.29 -1.88
CA ALA A 134 11.12 -11.91 -0.56
C ALA A 134 11.19 -10.40 -0.25
N LYS A 135 11.95 -9.63 -1.04
CA LYS A 135 12.19 -8.19 -0.80
C LYS A 135 11.48 -7.28 -1.80
N ALA A 136 11.11 -7.79 -2.97
CA ALA A 136 10.66 -6.93 -4.06
C ALA A 136 9.86 -7.64 -5.14
N ILE A 137 8.95 -6.88 -5.76
CA ILE A 137 8.31 -7.16 -7.05
C ILE A 137 8.68 -6.05 -8.03
N ILE A 138 9.27 -6.39 -9.17
CA ILE A 138 9.64 -5.43 -10.22
C ILE A 138 9.01 -5.88 -11.53
N GLY A 139 8.46 -4.92 -12.27
CA GLY A 139 7.82 -5.22 -13.54
C GLY A 139 7.54 -4.02 -14.41
N THR A 140 7.02 -4.32 -15.59
CA THR A 140 6.56 -3.36 -16.59
C THR A 140 5.13 -3.69 -17.01
N PHE A 141 4.39 -2.72 -17.52
CA PHE A 141 3.04 -2.95 -18.02
C PHE A 141 2.70 -2.00 -19.17
N GLU A 142 1.85 -2.50 -20.06
CA GLU A 142 1.19 -1.72 -21.10
C GLU A 142 -0.15 -2.36 -21.40
N PHE A 143 -1.19 -1.55 -21.55
CA PHE A 143 -2.52 -2.06 -21.84
C PHE A 143 -3.42 -1.00 -22.45
N LYS A 144 -4.44 -1.44 -23.15
CA LYS A 144 -5.58 -0.62 -23.57
C LYS A 144 -6.77 -0.99 -22.69
N ALA A 145 -7.44 0.02 -22.13
CA ALA A 145 -8.54 -0.17 -21.21
C ALA A 145 -9.76 0.65 -21.61
N ALA A 146 -10.95 0.15 -21.29
CA ALA A 146 -12.23 0.81 -21.51
C ALA A 146 -13.06 0.88 -20.22
N ASN A 147 -13.85 1.94 -20.07
CA ASN A 147 -14.83 2.06 -18.98
C ASN A 147 -16.23 1.59 -19.42
N THR A 148 -17.21 1.64 -18.53
CA THR A 148 -18.58 1.18 -18.81
C THR A 148 -19.36 2.07 -19.79
N VAL A 149 -18.85 3.26 -20.12
CA VAL A 149 -19.44 4.18 -21.12
C VAL A 149 -18.75 4.09 -22.48
N GLY A 150 -17.71 3.26 -22.61
CA GLY A 150 -16.98 3.00 -23.86
C GLY A 150 -15.81 3.94 -24.13
N ASP A 151 -15.46 4.83 -23.20
CA ASP A 151 -14.24 5.63 -23.31
C ASP A 151 -13.01 4.75 -23.14
N VAL A 152 -11.94 5.09 -23.87
CA VAL A 152 -10.72 4.29 -23.93
C VAL A 152 -9.52 5.07 -23.40
N LYS A 153 -8.67 4.37 -22.65
CA LYS A 153 -7.32 4.82 -22.27
C LYS A 153 -6.27 3.88 -22.82
N THR A 154 -5.18 4.45 -23.30
CA THR A 154 -3.98 3.70 -23.70
C THR A 154 -2.90 3.95 -22.65
N VAL A 155 -2.50 2.89 -21.96
CA VAL A 155 -1.47 2.90 -20.92
C VAL A 155 -0.19 2.32 -21.50
N THR A 156 0.88 3.12 -21.55
CA THR A 156 2.17 2.73 -22.10
C THR A 156 3.31 3.10 -21.18
N GLU A 157 4.49 2.50 -21.39
CA GLU A 157 5.70 2.80 -20.60
C GLU A 157 5.47 2.63 -19.09
N GLY A 158 4.58 1.69 -18.72
CA GLY A 158 4.31 1.38 -17.34
C GLY A 158 5.46 0.61 -16.72
N GLN A 159 5.87 1.04 -15.53
CA GLN A 159 6.87 0.37 -14.73
C GLN A 159 6.54 0.49 -13.25
N PHE A 160 6.91 -0.55 -12.50
CA PHE A 160 6.81 -0.53 -11.05
C PHE A 160 7.97 -1.29 -10.40
N THR A 161 8.30 -0.80 -9.21
CA THR A 161 9.15 -1.47 -8.24
C THR A 161 8.37 -1.40 -6.93
N ILE A 162 8.01 -2.53 -6.35
CA ILE A 162 7.32 -2.61 -5.07
C ILE A 162 8.27 -3.27 -4.08
N SER A 163 8.62 -2.55 -3.02
CA SER A 163 9.29 -3.19 -1.87
C SER A 163 8.29 -4.09 -1.15
N LEU A 164 8.70 -5.32 -0.89
CA LEU A 164 8.03 -6.27 0.01
C LEU A 164 8.72 -6.33 1.36
N GLU A 165 9.83 -5.61 1.54
CA GLU A 165 10.39 -5.44 2.87
C GLU A 165 9.35 -4.72 3.72
N PRO A 166 9.09 -5.20 4.95
CA PRO A 166 8.20 -4.50 5.86
C PRO A 166 8.67 -3.05 5.95
N ILE A 167 7.78 -2.10 5.69
CA ILE A 167 8.07 -0.69 5.93
C ILE A 167 8.48 -0.66 7.41
N PRO A 168 9.72 -0.24 7.74
CA PRO A 168 10.10 -0.11 9.13
C PRO A 168 9.02 0.73 9.79
N GLY A 169 8.33 0.17 10.79
CA GLY A 169 7.45 0.96 11.63
C GLY A 169 8.22 2.20 12.10
N PRO A 170 7.53 3.30 12.45
CA PRO A 170 8.18 4.53 12.88
C PRO A 170 9.35 4.18 13.79
N THR A 171 10.57 4.55 13.38
CA THR A 171 11.80 4.19 14.10
C THR A 171 11.53 4.45 15.56
N PRO A 172 11.68 3.46 16.47
CA PRO A 172 11.32 3.64 17.86
C PRO A 172 11.90 4.96 18.33
N GLY A 173 11.04 5.81 18.89
CA GLY A 173 11.48 7.12 19.33
C GLY A 173 12.75 6.91 20.17
N GLN A 174 13.85 7.55 19.81
CA GLN A 174 15.06 7.46 20.63
C GLN A 174 14.76 8.26 21.89
N GLY A 175 14.31 7.60 22.97
CA GLY A 175 13.80 8.29 24.15
C GLY A 175 13.55 7.36 25.33
N THR A 176 13.38 7.96 26.51
CA THR A 176 12.93 7.24 27.70
C THR A 176 11.46 6.86 27.54
N GLY A 177 11.11 5.62 27.88
CA GLY A 177 9.73 5.13 27.80
C GLY A 177 8.77 6.04 28.55
N ASN A 178 7.91 6.73 27.81
CA ASN A 178 6.88 7.66 28.29
C ASN A 178 5.46 7.10 28.05
N MET A 179 5.39 5.86 27.59
CA MET A 179 4.18 5.05 27.47
C MET A 179 4.48 3.64 27.96
N SER A 180 3.51 3.00 28.58
CA SER A 180 3.61 1.59 29.01
C SER A 180 2.24 0.92 28.93
N ALA A 181 2.25 -0.40 28.80
CA ALA A 181 1.05 -1.23 28.91
C ALA A 181 1.43 -2.67 29.28
N ARG A 182 0.46 -3.45 29.74
CA ARG A 182 0.57 -4.91 29.78
C ARG A 182 -0.09 -5.49 28.53
N VAL A 183 0.67 -6.30 27.78
CA VAL A 183 0.16 -7.09 26.65
C VAL A 183 0.11 -8.54 27.10
N ASP A 184 -1.09 -9.11 27.18
CA ASP A 184 -1.34 -10.44 27.73
C ASP A 184 -0.68 -10.62 29.11
N GLY A 185 -0.79 -9.60 29.95
CA GLY A 185 -0.21 -9.56 31.30
C GLY A 185 1.28 -9.19 31.37
N THR A 186 2.00 -9.21 30.24
CA THR A 186 3.43 -8.87 30.18
C THR A 186 3.64 -7.37 30.04
N SER A 187 4.38 -6.76 30.97
CA SER A 187 4.68 -5.32 30.93
C SER A 187 5.63 -4.98 29.78
N ILE A 188 5.26 -3.98 28.99
CA ILE A 188 6.04 -3.43 27.89
C ILE A 188 6.09 -1.90 28.05
N ASN A 189 7.29 -1.34 27.94
CA ASN A 189 7.50 0.10 27.86
C ASN A 189 7.64 0.49 26.39
N PHE A 190 7.02 1.59 26.00
CA PHE A 190 7.04 2.11 24.64
C PHE A 190 7.60 3.52 24.64
N VAL A 191 8.23 3.90 23.54
CA VAL A 191 8.47 5.31 23.24
C VAL A 191 7.27 5.83 22.46
N GLY A 192 6.48 6.63 23.16
CA GLY A 192 5.20 7.17 22.75
C GLY A 192 5.31 8.56 22.12
N GLN A 193 4.51 8.76 21.08
CA GLN A 193 4.29 10.03 20.41
C GLN A 193 2.82 10.16 20.05
N ALA A 194 2.38 11.37 19.73
CA ALA A 194 1.06 11.57 19.18
C ALA A 194 1.05 12.65 18.07
N ASN A 195 -0.03 12.64 17.29
CA ASN A 195 -0.28 13.65 16.26
C ASN A 195 -1.77 13.99 16.23
N LEU A 196 -2.08 15.28 16.19
CA LEU A 196 -3.42 15.81 16.04
C LEU A 196 -3.59 16.31 14.60
N ASN A 197 -4.35 15.58 13.80
CA ASN A 197 -4.77 16.00 12.47
C ASN A 197 -6.08 16.79 12.58
N LYS A 198 -6.12 17.99 11.99
CA LYS A 198 -7.32 18.81 11.89
C LYS A 198 -7.73 18.88 10.44
N GLY A 199 -8.93 18.41 10.11
CA GLY A 199 -9.48 18.49 8.77
C GLY A 199 -10.96 18.84 8.76
N PRO A 200 -11.45 19.59 7.76
CA PRO A 200 -12.86 19.96 7.64
C PRO A 200 -13.77 18.74 7.38
N LEU A 201 -13.25 17.68 6.76
CA LEU A 201 -14.02 16.49 6.38
C LEU A 201 -14.13 15.45 7.51
N PHE A 202 -13.07 15.24 8.27
CA PHE A 202 -12.97 14.16 9.26
C PHE A 202 -12.97 14.65 10.72
N GLY A 203 -13.11 15.97 10.92
CA GLY A 203 -12.96 16.60 12.22
C GLY A 203 -11.52 16.54 12.74
N ASN A 204 -11.39 16.58 14.07
CA ASN A 204 -10.11 16.43 14.74
C ASN A 204 -9.82 14.94 14.96
N MET A 205 -8.69 14.44 14.50
CA MET A 205 -8.25 13.06 14.70
C MET A 205 -6.94 13.04 15.48
N MET A 206 -6.96 12.48 16.68
CA MET A 206 -5.77 12.32 17.52
C MET A 206 -5.24 10.89 17.38
N THR A 207 -4.02 10.74 16.85
CA THR A 207 -3.33 9.45 16.79
C THR A 207 -2.26 9.42 17.87
N ILE A 208 -2.38 8.49 18.81
CA ILE A 208 -1.39 8.21 19.86
C ILE A 208 -0.76 6.86 19.53
N TYR A 209 0.56 6.78 19.50
CA TYR A 209 1.23 5.51 19.22
C TYR A 209 2.49 5.36 20.05
N GLY A 210 2.82 4.12 20.38
CA GLY A 210 4.01 3.73 21.13
C GLY A 210 4.78 2.64 20.43
N THR A 211 6.10 2.73 20.48
CA THR A 211 7.01 1.80 19.78
C THR A 211 7.98 1.13 20.76
N ASN A 212 8.23 -0.18 20.59
CA ASN A 212 9.28 -0.94 21.27
C ASN A 212 9.86 -1.97 20.28
N GLY A 213 10.95 -1.58 19.60
CA GLY A 213 11.48 -2.38 18.50
C GLY A 213 10.44 -2.54 17.39
N LEU A 214 10.06 -3.79 17.09
CA LEU A 214 9.03 -4.10 16.08
C LEU A 214 7.60 -3.98 16.62
N LYS A 215 7.43 -3.90 17.95
CA LYS A 215 6.12 -3.83 18.59
C LYS A 215 5.57 -2.41 18.54
N VAL A 216 4.30 -2.28 18.17
CA VAL A 216 3.62 -0.99 18.11
C VAL A 216 2.28 -1.10 18.83
N VAL A 217 1.93 -0.09 19.63
CA VAL A 217 0.57 0.12 20.10
C VAL A 217 0.05 1.41 19.48
N THR A 218 -1.17 1.40 18.97
CA THR A 218 -1.78 2.55 18.29
C THR A 218 -3.16 2.79 18.85
N ILE A 219 -3.51 4.06 19.06
CA ILE A 219 -4.84 4.51 19.46
C ILE A 219 -5.20 5.69 18.57
N ILE A 220 -6.32 5.59 17.86
CA ILE A 220 -6.85 6.66 17.02
C ILE A 220 -8.13 7.16 17.65
N VAL A 221 -8.21 8.44 18.02
CA VAL A 221 -9.42 9.05 18.58
C VAL A 221 -10.09 9.87 17.49
N TYR A 222 -11.32 9.51 17.15
CA TYR A 222 -12.13 10.23 16.18
C TYR A 222 -12.80 11.43 16.86
N ASN A 223 -12.94 12.53 16.12
CA ASN A 223 -13.57 13.76 16.60
C ASN A 223 -13.03 14.21 17.98
N PHE A 224 -11.72 14.17 18.18
CA PHE A 224 -11.05 14.45 19.45
C PHE A 224 -11.49 15.78 20.05
N LYS A 225 -12.00 15.72 21.30
CA LYS A 225 -12.60 16.85 22.04
C LYS A 225 -11.76 17.31 23.24
N GLY A 226 -10.55 16.79 23.40
CA GLY A 226 -9.69 17.05 24.55
C GLY A 226 -9.89 16.04 25.68
N ASN A 227 -9.88 16.51 26.92
CA ASN A 227 -10.03 15.66 28.11
C ASN A 227 -11.37 14.93 28.11
N GLY A 228 -11.37 13.68 28.55
CA GLY A 228 -12.60 12.88 28.59
C GLY A 228 -12.35 11.39 28.56
N THR A 229 -13.45 10.65 28.57
CA THR A 229 -13.46 9.22 28.32
C THR A 229 -13.94 8.98 26.90
N TYR A 230 -13.25 8.10 26.19
CA TYR A 230 -13.55 7.67 24.84
C TYR A 230 -13.71 6.15 24.88
N ASP A 231 -14.84 5.65 24.38
CA ASP A 231 -15.02 4.21 24.28
C ASP A 231 -14.27 3.69 23.04
N ILE A 232 -13.41 2.68 23.24
CA ILE A 232 -12.72 2.03 22.11
C ILE A 232 -13.77 1.28 21.28
N ASP A 233 -13.64 1.40 19.96
CA ASP A 233 -14.54 1.00 18.87
C ASP A 233 -15.86 1.77 18.71
N ILE A 234 -16.03 2.83 19.49
CA ILE A 234 -17.13 3.79 19.31
C ILE A 234 -16.56 5.16 18.98
N ASP A 235 -15.75 5.71 19.88
CA ASP A 235 -15.14 7.04 19.73
C ASP A 235 -13.68 6.98 19.30
N ALA A 236 -13.05 5.82 19.43
CA ALA A 236 -11.64 5.60 19.15
C ALA A 236 -11.40 4.18 18.62
N GLN A 237 -10.23 3.90 18.09
CA GLN A 237 -9.79 2.57 17.65
C GLN A 237 -8.47 2.22 18.32
N GLY A 238 -8.34 0.99 18.81
CA GLY A 238 -7.12 0.43 19.39
C GLY A 238 -6.45 -0.56 18.44
N GLY A 239 -5.13 -0.53 18.37
CA GLY A 239 -4.33 -1.46 17.57
C GLY A 239 -3.07 -1.88 18.30
N TYR A 240 -2.63 -3.11 18.01
CA TYR A 240 -1.35 -3.63 18.47
C TYR A 240 -0.69 -4.43 17.36
N ASN A 241 0.59 -4.17 17.13
CA ASN A 241 1.45 -4.96 16.28
C ASN A 241 2.49 -5.65 17.17
N GLU A 242 2.53 -6.97 17.13
CA GLU A 242 3.59 -7.77 17.76
C GLU A 242 4.86 -7.74 16.93
N ASP A 243 4.69 -7.71 15.61
CA ASP A 243 5.71 -7.54 14.59
C ASP A 243 5.10 -6.86 13.34
N GLN A 244 5.87 -6.80 12.25
CA GLN A 244 5.45 -6.19 10.98
C GLN A 244 4.79 -7.17 10.00
N SER A 245 4.44 -8.38 10.45
CA SER A 245 3.74 -9.38 9.63
C SER A 245 2.23 -9.17 9.70
N GLN A 246 1.51 -9.71 8.72
CA GLN A 246 0.05 -9.73 8.72
C GLN A 246 -0.48 -10.49 9.95
N THR A 247 0.13 -11.63 10.28
CA THR A 247 -0.27 -12.46 11.44
C THR A 247 0.05 -11.83 12.78
N GLY A 248 0.95 -10.84 12.82
CA GLY A 248 1.31 -10.09 14.01
C GLY A 248 0.52 -8.80 14.21
N SER A 249 -0.51 -8.55 13.39
CA SER A 249 -1.33 -7.33 13.43
C SER A 249 -2.68 -7.58 14.11
N TYR A 250 -3.02 -6.75 15.09
CA TYR A 250 -4.23 -6.86 15.89
C TYR A 250 -4.94 -5.51 15.95
N ALA A 251 -6.26 -5.49 15.76
CA ALA A 251 -7.06 -4.26 15.82
C ALA A 251 -8.40 -4.53 16.50
N SER A 252 -8.89 -3.52 17.20
CA SER A 252 -10.19 -3.54 17.85
C SER A 252 -11.34 -3.52 16.81
N GLU A 253 -12.47 -4.13 17.12
CA GLU A 253 -13.58 -4.36 16.17
C GLU A 253 -14.60 -3.22 16.22
N THR A 254 -14.78 -2.51 15.11
CA THR A 254 -15.72 -1.38 15.03
C THR A 254 -17.13 -1.75 15.48
N GLY A 255 -17.69 -0.97 16.40
CA GLY A 255 -19.05 -1.15 16.91
C GLY A 255 -19.19 -2.14 18.07
N VAL A 256 -18.11 -2.83 18.46
CA VAL A 256 -18.07 -3.68 19.65
C VAL A 256 -17.26 -2.95 20.71
N LYS A 257 -17.88 -2.47 21.80
CA LYS A 257 -17.12 -1.81 22.88
C LYS A 257 -16.08 -2.77 23.49
N THR A 258 -14.83 -2.71 23.02
CA THR A 258 -13.75 -3.62 23.44
C THR A 258 -12.86 -3.06 24.54
N GLY A 259 -13.02 -1.77 24.88
CA GLY A 259 -12.11 -1.10 25.79
C GLY A 259 -12.47 0.35 26.09
N LYS A 260 -11.55 1.03 26.75
CA LYS A 260 -11.69 2.43 27.16
C LYS A 260 -10.37 3.17 27.05
N LEU A 261 -10.44 4.40 26.57
CA LEU A 261 -9.38 5.41 26.66
C LEU A 261 -9.84 6.54 27.57
N ILE A 262 -8.97 6.97 28.49
CA ILE A 262 -9.21 8.12 29.37
C ILE A 262 -8.11 9.14 29.14
N ILE A 263 -8.47 10.31 28.61
CA ILE A 263 -7.60 11.47 28.47
C ILE A 263 -7.74 12.33 29.71
N THR A 264 -6.72 12.35 30.56
CA THR A 264 -6.71 13.10 31.81
C THR A 264 -6.16 14.51 31.63
N SER A 265 -5.34 14.74 30.60
CA SER A 265 -4.79 16.05 30.27
C SER A 265 -4.54 16.18 28.77
N SER A 266 -4.97 17.29 28.19
CA SER A 266 -4.64 17.70 26.83
C SER A 266 -4.26 19.18 26.88
N THR A 267 -3.02 19.50 26.55
CA THR A 267 -2.55 20.87 26.40
C THR A 267 -2.45 21.21 24.91
N SER A 268 -1.68 22.24 24.52
CA SER A 268 -1.42 22.54 23.11
C SER A 268 -0.40 21.60 22.45
N ASN A 269 0.43 20.91 23.23
CA ASN A 269 1.53 20.10 22.73
C ASN A 269 1.76 18.78 23.48
N SER A 270 0.89 18.44 24.44
CA SER A 270 0.99 17.20 25.19
C SER A 270 -0.38 16.59 25.50
N VAL A 271 -0.41 15.27 25.57
CA VAL A 271 -1.61 14.50 25.93
C VAL A 271 -1.21 13.38 26.89
N LYS A 272 -2.03 13.21 27.94
CA LYS A 272 -1.83 12.23 29.01
C LYS A 272 -3.09 11.43 29.24
N GLY A 273 -2.92 10.16 29.59
CA GLY A 273 -4.06 9.30 29.80
C GLY A 273 -3.73 7.86 30.09
N THR A 274 -4.80 7.06 30.12
CA THR A 274 -4.75 5.61 30.30
C THR A 274 -5.60 4.92 29.25
N PHE A 275 -5.27 3.67 28.93
CA PHE A 275 -6.04 2.88 27.97
C PHE A 275 -6.06 1.39 28.33
N GLU A 276 -7.11 0.73 27.90
CA GLU A 276 -7.25 -0.72 27.89
C GLU A 276 -8.16 -1.13 26.73
N PHE A 277 -7.87 -2.25 26.08
CA PHE A 277 -8.71 -2.82 25.02
C PHE A 277 -8.35 -4.27 24.72
N ILE A 278 -9.24 -4.94 24.01
CA ILE A 278 -9.01 -6.26 23.43
C ILE A 278 -8.95 -6.10 21.90
N ALA A 279 -7.90 -6.61 21.27
CA ALA A 279 -7.71 -6.54 19.83
C ALA A 279 -7.61 -7.96 19.23
N PRO A 280 -8.62 -8.44 18.50
CA PRO A 280 -8.49 -9.67 17.69
C PRO A 280 -7.45 -9.51 16.58
N ASN A 281 -6.98 -10.65 16.06
CA ASN A 281 -6.08 -10.68 14.92
C ASN A 281 -6.78 -10.12 13.67
N MET A 282 -6.06 -9.30 12.91
CA MET A 282 -6.57 -8.76 11.65
C MET A 282 -6.60 -9.82 10.53
N ASP A 283 -5.82 -10.89 10.66
CA ASP A 283 -6.00 -12.11 9.87
C ASP A 283 -7.16 -12.92 10.45
N THR A 284 -8.32 -12.82 9.81
CA THR A 284 -9.56 -13.47 10.24
C THR A 284 -9.53 -14.99 10.14
N SER A 285 -8.49 -15.57 9.52
CA SER A 285 -8.25 -17.02 9.58
C SER A 285 -7.69 -17.46 10.94
N LEU A 286 -7.14 -16.53 11.72
CA LEU A 286 -6.60 -16.75 13.05
C LEU A 286 -7.60 -16.28 14.12
N SER A 287 -7.92 -17.16 15.07
CA SER A 287 -8.79 -16.82 16.20
C SER A 287 -8.04 -16.21 17.40
N THR A 288 -6.83 -15.70 17.17
CA THR A 288 -5.99 -15.13 18.24
C THR A 288 -6.40 -13.70 18.55
N LYS A 289 -6.07 -13.22 19.75
CA LYS A 289 -6.32 -11.86 20.19
C LYS A 289 -5.25 -11.43 21.19
N LYS A 290 -5.09 -10.12 21.36
CA LYS A 290 -4.26 -9.50 22.38
C LYS A 290 -5.12 -8.75 23.38
N THR A 291 -4.79 -8.90 24.65
CA THR A 291 -5.43 -8.16 25.75
C THR A 291 -4.45 -7.09 26.25
N ILE A 292 -4.83 -5.82 26.07
CA ILE A 292 -4.02 -4.66 26.42
C ILE A 292 -4.63 -4.05 27.68
N THR A 293 -3.88 -4.05 28.78
CA THR A 293 -4.33 -3.52 30.07
C THR A 293 -3.28 -2.59 30.67
N GLU A 294 -3.69 -1.82 31.69
CA GLU A 294 -2.80 -0.92 32.43
C GLU A 294 -2.02 0.05 31.52
N GLY A 295 -2.60 0.39 30.35
CA GLY A 295 -2.00 1.33 29.41
C GLY A 295 -1.92 2.71 30.03
N LYS A 296 -0.75 3.35 29.94
CA LYS A 296 -0.49 4.72 30.43
C LYS A 296 0.39 5.45 29.44
N PHE A 297 0.16 6.74 29.27
CA PHE A 297 0.99 7.56 28.41
C PHE A 297 1.05 9.01 28.89
N ASP A 298 2.20 9.63 28.64
CA ASP A 298 2.48 11.05 28.79
C ASP A 298 3.34 11.47 27.61
N VAL A 299 2.70 11.89 26.52
CA VAL A 299 3.37 12.08 25.23
C VAL A 299 3.21 13.51 24.75
N THR A 300 4.21 13.98 24.02
CA THR A 300 4.09 15.20 23.22
C THR A 300 3.39 14.88 21.90
N TYR A 301 2.72 15.88 21.33
CA TYR A 301 2.10 15.74 20.03
C TYR A 301 2.32 16.96 19.13
N THR A 302 2.36 16.70 17.82
CA THR A 302 2.37 17.73 16.77
C THR A 302 0.98 17.93 16.20
N THR A 303 0.66 19.13 15.72
CA THR A 303 -0.61 19.41 15.04
C THR A 303 -0.37 19.57 13.55
N THR A 304 -1.12 18.84 12.73
CA THR A 304 -1.13 18.95 11.27
C THR A 304 -2.51 19.40 10.81
N SER A 305 -2.57 20.37 9.89
CA SER A 305 -3.81 20.71 9.19
C SER A 305 -3.83 19.97 7.86
N ILE A 306 -4.90 19.23 7.60
CA ILE A 306 -5.13 18.45 6.37
C ILE A 306 -6.37 18.93 5.62
#